data_AF-A0A183JM00-F1
#
_entry.id   AF-A0A183JM00-F1
#
_cell.length_a   1.000
_cell.length_b   1.000
_cell.length_c   1.000
_cell.angle_alpha   90.00
_cell.angle_beta   90.00
_cell.angle_gamma   90.00
#
_symmetry.space_group_name_H-M   'P 1'
#
loop_
_entity.id
_entity.type
_entity.pdbx_description
1 polymer ?
#
loop_
_entity_poly.entity_id
_entity_poly.type
_entity_poly.pdbx_seq_one_letter_code
_entity_poly.pdbx_strand_id
1 'polypeptide(L)'
;MIIPCIIITPLDCFWEGAKVLGPEEAMWVPWFDERTLLQWTNIDPVGLLQDLSKRYGNYSQTEIKNLINLFYDSGINHGYLNRSCLDPLDPACPVSAPNYRGKAPYISKILSGGCPGFASKMLHWPEEIIVGGRIHTNNSFDIPLHTNNQKVSFDLNQNKTRSSKSSDHFLLSSSVKFNKTSQGSKNLSYLIKANSLQSLILLRSPRDLYEAVRRNDPYKHEDWTLDDARHVLREWRRNLRRLIIEHNTGLQPNVGWRFFAFTSASLHDLLQEITLRLGPLTLIGCLLLVIMNRSKAIHLNLYALIV
;
A
#
# COMPACT_ATOMS: atom_id res chain seq x y z
N MET A 1 0.68 9.82 -19.94
CA MET A 1 -0.31 10.30 -18.94
C MET A 1 0.47 10.62 -17.67
N ILE A 2 0.46 11.88 -17.19
CA ILE A 2 1.26 12.34 -16.01
C ILE A 2 0.65 11.91 -14.66
N ILE A 3 -0.62 11.50 -14.66
CA ILE A 3 -1.31 11.05 -13.45
C ILE A 3 -0.57 9.84 -12.87
N PRO A 4 -0.01 9.93 -11.66
CA PRO A 4 0.83 8.90 -11.10
C PRO A 4 0.00 7.69 -10.69
N CYS A 5 0.64 6.51 -10.70
CA CYS A 5 0.08 5.34 -10.05
C CYS A 5 -0.01 5.57 -8.54
N ILE A 6 -1.04 4.99 -7.90
CA ILE A 6 -1.14 5.04 -6.44
C ILE A 6 -0.25 3.94 -5.86
N ILE A 7 0.84 4.36 -5.23
CA ILE A 7 1.74 3.51 -4.47
C ILE A 7 1.73 4.04 -3.04
N ILE A 8 1.37 3.19 -2.08
CA ILE A 8 1.43 3.55 -0.67
C ILE A 8 2.83 3.17 -0.20
N THR A 9 3.66 4.13 0.18
CA THR A 9 5.05 3.85 0.53
C THR A 9 5.59 4.86 1.54
N PRO A 10 6.45 4.45 2.49
CA PRO A 10 7.15 5.39 3.37
C PRO A 10 8.11 6.30 2.60
N LEU A 11 8.48 5.93 1.37
CA LEU A 11 9.30 6.78 0.50
C LEU A 11 8.58 8.06 0.08
N ASP A 12 7.25 8.11 0.15
CA ASP A 12 6.52 9.34 -0.18
C ASP A 12 6.88 10.47 0.80
N CYS A 13 7.32 10.19 2.03
CA CYS A 13 7.83 11.26 2.89
C CYS A 13 9.07 12.00 2.32
N PHE A 14 9.75 11.43 1.33
CA PHE A 14 11.01 11.89 0.79
C PHE A 14 10.90 12.20 -0.71
N TRP A 15 11.91 12.87 -1.26
CA TRP A 15 11.97 13.14 -2.69
C TRP A 15 12.08 11.86 -3.53
N GLU A 16 12.74 10.82 -3.03
CA GLU A 16 12.90 9.53 -3.71
C GLU A 16 11.56 8.83 -4.01
N GLY A 17 10.48 9.16 -3.29
CA GLY A 17 9.12 8.72 -3.63
C GLY A 17 8.72 9.09 -5.06
N ALA A 18 9.28 10.17 -5.62
CA ALA A 18 9.06 10.54 -7.02
C ALA A 18 9.69 9.59 -8.03
N LYS A 19 10.80 8.92 -7.69
CA LYS A 19 11.54 8.06 -8.63
C LYS A 19 10.75 6.83 -9.05
N VAL A 20 9.81 6.40 -8.21
CA VAL A 20 8.92 5.25 -8.49
C VAL A 20 7.65 5.66 -9.23
N LEU A 21 7.42 6.96 -9.43
CA LEU A 21 6.26 7.48 -10.16
C LEU A 21 6.68 7.77 -11.61
N GLY A 22 5.98 7.15 -12.57
CA GLY A 22 6.25 7.33 -13.99
C GLY A 22 6.01 8.77 -14.51
N PRO A 23 6.35 9.08 -15.77
CA PRO A 23 6.69 8.17 -16.87
C PRO A 23 8.20 7.96 -17.13
N GLU A 24 8.55 6.80 -17.69
CA GLU A 24 9.92 6.48 -18.14
C GLU A 24 10.29 7.16 -19.47
N GLU A 25 9.30 7.68 -20.20
CA GLU A 25 9.51 8.27 -21.53
C GLU A 25 9.29 9.80 -21.52
N ALA A 26 10.15 10.51 -22.25
CA ALA A 26 10.04 11.95 -22.45
C ALA A 26 8.83 12.29 -23.32
N MET A 27 8.08 13.32 -22.91
CA MET A 27 6.98 13.81 -23.72
C MET A 27 7.39 15.03 -24.54
N TRP A 28 6.94 15.07 -25.79
CA TRP A 28 7.03 16.28 -26.57
C TRP A 28 5.95 17.24 -26.07
N VAL A 29 6.39 18.34 -25.48
CA VAL A 29 5.50 19.45 -25.11
C VAL A 29 5.68 20.49 -26.20
N PRO A 30 4.63 20.83 -26.97
CA PRO A 30 4.75 21.69 -28.15
C PRO A 30 5.38 23.07 -27.92
N TRP A 31 5.53 23.47 -26.66
CA TRP A 31 5.92 24.81 -26.23
C TRP A 31 7.30 24.88 -25.58
N PHE A 32 7.89 23.73 -25.29
CA PHE A 32 9.32 23.62 -25.06
C PHE A 32 9.91 23.26 -26.42
N ASP A 33 10.84 24.07 -26.94
CA ASP A 33 11.51 23.79 -28.23
C ASP A 33 12.38 22.52 -28.19
N GLU A 34 12.30 21.76 -27.09
CA GLU A 34 13.01 20.52 -26.80
C GLU A 34 12.06 19.46 -26.21
N ARG A 35 12.38 18.18 -26.39
CA ARG A 35 11.72 17.09 -25.66
C ARG A 35 12.06 17.21 -24.18
N THR A 36 11.14 17.76 -23.38
CA THR A 36 11.30 17.80 -21.92
C THR A 36 10.87 16.47 -21.31
N LEU A 37 11.81 15.81 -20.64
CA LEU A 37 11.49 14.68 -19.77
C LEU A 37 10.81 15.19 -18.50
N LEU A 38 9.48 15.24 -18.52
CA LEU A 38 8.64 15.61 -17.38
C LEU A 38 8.46 14.39 -16.48
N GLN A 39 9.18 14.38 -15.35
CA GLN A 39 9.10 13.34 -14.34
C GLN A 39 8.75 13.95 -12.98
N TRP A 40 8.13 13.16 -12.10
CA TRP A 40 7.84 13.61 -10.73
C TRP A 40 9.08 14.04 -9.96
N THR A 41 10.26 13.58 -10.37
CA THR A 41 11.57 13.91 -9.79
C THR A 41 11.99 15.35 -10.06
N ASN A 42 11.55 15.94 -11.18
CA ASN A 42 12.01 17.26 -11.66
C ASN A 42 10.88 18.25 -11.98
N ILE A 43 9.62 17.83 -11.94
CA ILE A 43 8.47 18.69 -12.29
C ILE A 43 8.01 19.53 -11.10
N ASP A 44 7.79 20.82 -11.36
CA ASP A 44 7.00 21.71 -10.51
C ASP A 44 5.60 21.88 -11.13
N PRO A 45 4.55 21.18 -10.65
CA PRO A 45 3.23 21.22 -11.25
C PRO A 45 2.61 22.62 -11.25
N VAL A 46 2.73 23.35 -10.14
CA VAL A 46 2.20 24.72 -10.03
C VAL A 46 3.07 25.70 -10.81
N GLY A 47 4.40 25.58 -10.73
CA GLY A 47 5.32 26.41 -11.52
C GLY A 47 5.08 26.29 -13.02
N LEU A 48 4.89 25.05 -13.51
CA LEU A 48 4.56 24.78 -14.91
C LEU A 48 3.26 25.47 -15.34
N LEU A 49 2.21 25.43 -14.52
CA LEU A 49 0.95 26.11 -14.80
C LEU A 49 1.07 27.63 -14.74
N GLN A 50 1.91 28.18 -13.85
CA GLN A 50 2.18 29.61 -13.79
C GLN A 50 2.92 30.10 -15.03
N ASP A 51 3.90 29.35 -15.50
CA ASP A 51 4.63 29.68 -16.73
C ASP A 51 3.73 29.55 -17.96
N LEU A 52 2.82 28.58 -17.95
CA LEU A 52 1.77 28.46 -18.95
C LEU A 52 0.84 29.68 -18.97
N SER A 53 0.38 30.12 -17.80
CA SER A 53 -0.44 31.31 -17.63
C SER A 53 0.25 32.56 -18.18
N LYS A 54 1.55 32.76 -17.89
CA LYS A 54 2.31 33.90 -18.42
C LYS A 54 2.38 33.91 -19.94
N ARG A 55 2.50 32.73 -20.57
CA ARG A 55 2.68 32.60 -22.03
C ARG A 55 1.37 32.77 -22.81
N TYR A 56 0.27 32.20 -22.34
CA TYR A 56 -1.01 32.26 -23.07
C TYR A 56 -1.78 33.58 -22.90
N GLY A 57 -1.25 34.52 -22.12
CA GLY A 57 -1.86 35.83 -21.93
C GLY A 57 -3.29 35.69 -21.40
N ASN A 58 -4.24 36.48 -21.93
CA ASN A 58 -5.61 36.56 -21.39
C ASN A 58 -6.56 35.41 -21.79
N TYR A 59 -6.21 34.57 -22.77
CA TYR A 59 -7.19 33.65 -23.36
C TYR A 59 -7.66 32.52 -22.43
N SER A 60 -6.83 32.11 -21.46
CA SER A 60 -7.11 30.96 -20.57
C SER A 60 -6.74 31.20 -19.09
N GLN A 61 -6.57 32.47 -18.68
CA GLN A 61 -6.14 32.80 -17.30
C GLN A 61 -7.05 32.22 -16.23
N THR A 62 -8.37 32.31 -16.44
CA THR A 62 -9.35 31.85 -15.45
C THR A 62 -9.28 30.34 -15.24
N GLU A 63 -9.13 29.57 -16.32
CA GLU A 63 -9.06 28.11 -16.28
C GLU A 63 -7.76 27.64 -15.64
N ILE A 64 -6.63 28.24 -16.03
CA ILE A 64 -5.31 27.93 -15.45
C ILE A 64 -5.28 28.31 -13.97
N LYS A 65 -5.84 29.47 -13.59
CA LYS A 65 -5.95 29.88 -12.19
C LYS A 65 -6.80 28.91 -11.38
N ASN A 66 -7.92 28.46 -11.92
CA ASN A 66 -8.77 27.46 -11.27
C ASN A 66 -8.03 26.12 -11.09
N LEU A 67 -7.25 25.70 -12.10
CA LEU A 67 -6.43 24.50 -12.02
C LEU A 67 -5.30 24.62 -10.99
N ILE A 68 -4.64 25.78 -10.93
CA ILE A 68 -3.63 26.07 -9.89
C ILE A 68 -4.26 26.01 -8.50
N ASN A 69 -5.44 26.61 -8.32
CA ASN A 69 -6.18 26.53 -7.05
C ASN A 69 -6.51 25.08 -6.71
N LEU A 70 -6.97 24.28 -7.68
CA LEU A 70 -7.22 22.85 -7.47
C LEU A 70 -5.94 22.12 -7.00
N PHE A 71 -4.78 22.43 -7.58
CA PHE A 71 -3.50 21.81 -7.16
C PHE A 71 -3.12 22.21 -5.74
N TYR A 72 -3.35 23.45 -5.33
CA TYR A 72 -3.17 23.89 -3.95
C TYR A 72 -4.15 23.22 -2.99
N ASP A 73 -5.41 23.09 -3.38
CA ASP A 73 -6.47 22.49 -2.57
C ASP A 73 -6.29 20.97 -2.39
N SER A 74 -5.76 20.29 -3.40
CA SER A 74 -5.36 18.87 -3.32
C SER A 74 -4.02 18.66 -2.62
N GLY A 75 -3.22 19.71 -2.42
CA GLY A 75 -1.89 19.62 -1.82
C GLY A 75 -0.83 19.00 -2.75
N ILE A 76 -1.01 19.16 -4.07
CA ILE A 76 0.00 18.77 -5.06
C ILE A 76 1.15 19.78 -5.05
N ASN A 77 0.82 21.08 -5.01
CA ASN A 77 1.80 22.17 -4.91
C ASN A 77 2.98 21.98 -5.90
N HIS A 78 4.22 22.02 -5.40
CA HIS A 78 5.46 21.79 -6.14
C HIS A 78 5.85 20.29 -6.21
N GLY A 79 4.91 19.37 -6.00
CA GLY A 79 5.12 17.92 -6.06
C GLY A 79 6.06 17.39 -4.98
N TYR A 80 7.17 16.78 -5.42
CA TYR A 80 8.19 16.19 -4.55
C TYR A 80 9.41 17.11 -4.33
N LEU A 81 9.50 18.24 -5.03
CA LEU A 81 10.70 19.09 -5.06
C LEU A 81 11.04 19.73 -3.71
N ASN A 82 10.05 19.92 -2.85
CA ASN A 82 10.22 20.52 -1.51
C ASN A 82 10.39 19.47 -0.39
N ARG A 83 10.45 18.18 -0.74
CA ARG A 83 10.66 17.10 0.25
C ARG A 83 12.15 16.94 0.52
N SER A 84 12.48 16.40 1.69
CA SER A 84 13.88 16.08 2.01
C SER A 84 14.36 14.90 1.17
N CYS A 85 15.60 14.94 0.69
CA CYS A 85 16.26 13.82 0.02
C CYS A 85 16.78 12.83 1.07
N LEU A 86 16.62 11.53 0.84
CA LEU A 86 17.27 10.50 1.67
C LEU A 86 18.79 10.57 1.52
N ASP A 87 19.26 10.80 0.29
CA ASP A 87 20.65 11.10 -0.02
C ASP A 87 20.81 12.57 -0.47
N PRO A 88 21.25 13.47 0.42
CA PRO A 88 21.55 14.86 0.09
C PRO A 88 22.61 15.08 -1.00
N LEU A 89 23.47 14.08 -1.24
CA LEU A 89 24.58 14.16 -2.17
C LEU A 89 24.22 13.60 -3.56
N ASP A 90 23.02 13.03 -3.71
CA ASP A 90 22.51 12.60 -5.00
C ASP A 90 22.51 13.80 -5.97
N PRO A 91 23.20 13.70 -7.13
CA PRO A 91 23.23 14.77 -8.13
C PRO A 91 21.85 15.21 -8.62
N ALA A 92 20.84 14.32 -8.57
CA ALA A 92 19.48 14.60 -8.97
C ALA A 92 18.60 15.17 -7.83
N CYS A 93 19.10 15.22 -6.58
CA CYS A 93 18.38 15.87 -5.48
C CYS A 93 18.13 17.36 -5.82
N PRO A 94 16.89 17.86 -5.74
CA PRO A 94 16.55 19.21 -6.17
C PRO A 94 17.10 20.26 -5.20
N VAL A 95 17.47 21.42 -5.74
CA VAL A 95 18.00 22.55 -4.96
C VAL A 95 16.99 23.15 -3.96
N SER A 96 15.70 22.91 -4.21
CA SER A 96 14.60 23.30 -3.32
C SER A 96 14.43 22.37 -2.11
N ALA A 97 15.10 21.21 -2.09
CA ALA A 97 15.02 20.29 -0.97
C ALA A 97 15.66 20.93 0.28
N PRO A 98 15.01 20.84 1.47
CA PRO A 98 15.51 21.47 2.70
C PRO A 98 16.91 21.04 3.14
N ASN A 99 17.35 19.86 2.68
CA ASN A 99 18.64 19.27 3.03
C ASN A 99 19.57 19.10 1.82
N TYR A 100 19.34 19.80 0.70
CA TYR A 100 20.20 19.74 -0.49
C TYR A 100 21.68 20.00 -0.12
N ARG A 101 22.58 19.09 -0.51
CA ARG A 101 24.02 19.12 -0.16
C ARG A 101 24.29 19.31 1.34
N GLY A 102 23.34 18.94 2.19
CA GLY A 102 23.38 19.08 3.63
C GLY A 102 23.58 17.75 4.33
N LYS A 103 22.90 17.59 5.48
CA LYS A 103 22.93 16.35 6.26
C LYS A 103 21.75 15.45 5.92
N ALA A 104 21.97 14.14 6.06
CA ALA A 104 20.90 13.16 5.90
C ALA A 104 19.75 13.47 6.88
N PRO A 105 18.48 13.26 6.46
CA PRO A 105 17.34 13.60 7.26
C PRO A 105 17.16 12.62 8.43
N TYR A 106 16.57 13.09 9.53
CA TYR A 106 16.23 12.22 10.66
C TYR A 106 14.93 11.45 10.35
N ILE A 107 15.09 10.26 9.75
CA ILE A 107 14.04 9.44 9.14
C ILE A 107 12.85 9.20 10.09
N SER A 108 13.10 8.81 11.34
CA SER A 108 12.03 8.40 12.25
C SER A 108 11.09 9.56 12.63
N LYS A 109 11.61 10.78 12.78
CA LYS A 109 10.77 11.98 12.98
C LYS A 109 9.94 12.32 11.76
N ILE A 110 10.48 12.13 10.55
CA ILE A 110 9.75 12.41 9.31
C ILE A 110 8.62 11.41 9.09
N LEU A 111 8.86 10.12 9.37
CA LEU A 111 7.84 9.08 9.28
C LEU A 111 6.76 9.17 10.38
N SER A 112 6.99 9.98 11.42
CA SER A 112 6.08 10.10 12.56
C SER A 112 4.74 10.70 12.13
N GLY A 113 3.64 9.97 12.34
CA GLY A 113 2.30 10.37 11.93
C GLY A 113 1.96 10.02 10.48
N GLY A 114 2.85 9.34 9.76
CA GLY A 114 2.63 8.86 8.40
C GLY A 114 3.19 9.78 7.32
N CYS A 115 2.97 9.40 6.06
CA CYS A 115 3.54 10.09 4.90
C CYS A 115 2.45 10.67 3.99
N PRO A 116 2.53 11.95 3.59
CA PRO A 116 1.67 12.49 2.55
C PRO A 116 2.09 11.93 1.19
N GLY A 117 1.14 11.47 0.38
CA GLY A 117 1.36 11.13 -1.03
C GLY A 117 1.57 12.36 -1.90
N PHE A 118 1.51 12.21 -3.23
CA PHE A 118 1.70 13.33 -4.17
C PHE A 118 0.65 14.44 -4.01
N ALA A 119 -0.56 14.14 -3.53
CA ALA A 119 -1.63 15.09 -3.23
C ALA A 119 -1.84 15.16 -1.71
N SER A 120 -1.00 15.92 -1.01
CA SER A 120 -0.82 15.82 0.44
C SER A 120 -2.05 16.11 1.30
N LYS A 121 -3.06 16.81 0.77
CA LYS A 121 -4.31 17.11 1.48
C LYS A 121 -5.40 16.05 1.28
N MET A 122 -5.23 15.15 0.31
CA MET A 122 -6.20 14.09 -0.02
C MET A 122 -5.65 12.69 0.23
N LEU A 123 -4.36 12.48 -0.03
CA LEU A 123 -3.66 11.21 0.08
C LEU A 123 -2.65 11.31 1.22
N HIS A 124 -3.03 10.78 2.38
CA HIS A 124 -2.14 10.62 3.52
C HIS A 124 -2.08 9.15 3.89
N TRP A 125 -0.86 8.59 3.95
CA TRP A 125 -0.60 7.20 4.30
C TRP A 125 -0.35 7.12 5.81
N PRO A 126 -1.26 6.51 6.59
CA PRO A 126 -1.09 6.38 8.03
C PRO A 126 0.16 5.60 8.40
N GLU A 127 0.81 5.96 9.50
CA GLU A 127 2.03 5.29 9.96
C GLU A 127 1.82 3.77 10.17
N GLU A 128 0.60 3.35 10.55
CA GLU A 128 0.27 1.95 10.82
C GLU A 128 0.40 1.02 9.61
N ILE A 129 0.25 1.55 8.39
CA ILE A 129 0.22 0.74 7.17
C ILE A 129 1.56 0.73 6.42
N ILE A 130 2.46 1.66 6.75
CA ILE A 130 3.78 1.80 6.11
C ILE A 130 4.94 1.46 7.05
N VAL A 131 4.74 1.47 8.38
CA VAL A 131 5.79 1.20 9.38
C VAL A 131 5.31 0.17 10.41
N GLY A 132 6.04 -0.93 10.55
CA GLY A 132 5.77 -2.01 11.51
C GLY A 132 6.77 -2.08 12.67
N GLY A 133 6.34 -2.64 13.80
CA GLY A 133 7.16 -2.77 15.02
C GLY A 133 7.62 -1.44 15.60
N ARG A 134 6.70 -0.46 15.66
CA ARG A 134 6.96 0.94 16.04
C ARG A 134 7.17 1.08 17.55
N ILE A 135 8.15 1.90 17.93
CA ILE A 135 8.42 2.34 19.31
C ILE A 135 8.46 3.87 19.31
N HIS A 136 7.61 4.48 20.14
CA HIS A 136 7.51 5.93 20.28
C HIS A 136 8.05 6.41 21.63
N THR A 137 8.42 7.69 21.72
CA THR A 137 8.95 8.33 22.94
C THR A 137 8.11 8.08 24.19
N ASN A 138 6.79 8.14 24.07
CA ASN A 138 5.88 8.05 25.21
C ASN A 138 5.48 6.59 25.54
N ASN A 139 5.94 5.61 24.75
CA ASN A 139 5.67 4.18 24.95
C ASN A 139 6.89 3.42 25.50
N SER A 140 7.75 4.08 26.27
CA SER A 140 8.85 3.42 26.99
C SER A 140 8.38 2.72 28.29
N PHE A 141 7.15 2.20 28.32
CA PHE A 141 6.65 1.34 29.40
C PHE A 141 6.30 -0.05 28.83
N ASP A 142 7.04 -1.03 29.36
CA ASP A 142 6.88 -2.48 29.30
C ASP A 142 7.08 -3.18 27.95
N ILE A 143 8.33 -3.54 27.67
CA ILE A 143 8.63 -4.86 27.08
C ILE A 143 8.81 -5.82 28.26
N PRO A 144 7.81 -6.64 28.65
CA PRO A 144 8.09 -7.81 29.44
C PRO A 144 8.70 -8.84 28.48
N LEU A 145 10.03 -8.97 28.52
CA LEU A 145 10.66 -10.22 28.17
C LEU A 145 10.29 -11.22 29.28
N HIS A 146 9.11 -11.82 29.21
CA HIS A 146 8.75 -12.94 30.08
C HIS A 146 8.41 -14.17 29.25
N THR A 147 9.43 -15.01 29.10
CA THR A 147 9.29 -16.46 29.12
C THR A 147 8.36 -16.89 30.27
N ASN A 148 7.19 -17.42 29.94
CA ASN A 148 6.64 -18.69 30.43
C ASN A 148 5.11 -18.75 30.32
N ASN A 149 4.65 -19.82 29.66
CA ASN A 149 3.36 -20.49 29.79
C ASN A 149 2.24 -19.76 30.55
N GLN A 150 1.30 -19.17 29.81
CA GLN A 150 -0.09 -19.11 30.28
C GLN A 150 -1.06 -19.20 29.10
N LYS A 151 -1.84 -20.28 29.15
CA LYS A 151 -2.88 -20.70 28.21
C LYS A 151 -4.09 -19.79 28.42
N VAL A 152 -4.43 -18.97 27.42
CA VAL A 152 -5.64 -18.15 27.46
C VAL A 152 -6.79 -18.96 26.85
N SER A 153 -7.80 -19.30 27.67
CA SER A 153 -9.08 -19.82 27.20
C SER A 153 -10.01 -18.65 26.85
N PHE A 154 -10.76 -18.80 25.76
CA PHE A 154 -11.82 -17.89 25.37
C PHE A 154 -13.16 -18.44 25.86
N ASP A 155 -13.76 -17.77 26.86
CA ASP A 155 -15.15 -18.03 27.25
C ASP A 155 -16.08 -17.08 26.51
N LEU A 156 -16.84 -17.65 25.58
CA LEU A 156 -18.02 -17.04 24.97
C LEU A 156 -19.19 -17.17 25.95
N ASN A 157 -19.55 -16.09 26.64
CA ASN A 157 -20.86 -15.98 27.28
C ASN A 157 -21.64 -14.82 26.67
N GLN A 158 -22.45 -15.18 25.67
CA GLN A 158 -23.65 -14.44 25.28
C GLN A 158 -24.69 -14.58 26.39
N ASN A 159 -25.27 -13.45 26.83
CA ASN A 159 -26.70 -13.32 27.11
C ASN A 159 -27.05 -11.92 27.63
N LYS A 160 -27.77 -11.13 26.81
CA LYS A 160 -28.97 -10.42 27.30
C LYS A 160 -29.89 -10.03 26.14
N THR A 161 -31.09 -10.60 26.15
CA THR A 161 -32.23 -10.29 25.29
C THR A 161 -33.11 -9.19 25.91
N ARG A 162 -33.58 -8.22 25.11
CA ARG A 162 -35.00 -7.80 25.04
C ARG A 162 -35.27 -6.67 24.02
N SER A 163 -36.06 -7.03 23.00
CA SER A 163 -37.31 -6.39 22.54
C SER A 163 -37.35 -4.95 21.96
N SER A 164 -37.41 -4.91 20.62
CA SER A 164 -38.37 -4.23 19.70
C SER A 164 -38.83 -2.76 19.88
N LYS A 165 -38.55 -1.93 18.84
CA LYS A 165 -39.50 -1.15 17.97
C LYS A 165 -38.68 -0.08 17.19
N SER A 166 -38.63 -0.16 15.86
CA SER A 166 -39.48 0.54 14.86
C SER A 166 -38.95 1.93 14.46
N SER A 167 -38.54 2.00 13.19
CA SER A 167 -38.66 3.12 12.23
C SER A 167 -38.07 4.51 12.54
N ASP A 168 -37.19 4.93 11.63
CA ASP A 168 -37.01 6.27 11.04
C ASP A 168 -35.70 7.04 11.31
N HIS A 169 -35.20 7.58 10.19
CA HIS A 169 -34.26 8.69 10.01
C HIS A 169 -32.74 8.44 10.18
N PHE A 170 -32.00 8.56 9.06
CA PHE A 170 -30.56 8.81 9.08
C PHE A 170 -30.26 10.10 8.29
N LEU A 171 -30.51 11.24 8.94
CA LEU A 171 -29.86 12.51 8.60
C LEU A 171 -28.65 12.66 9.51
N LEU A 172 -27.45 12.51 8.96
CA LEU A 172 -26.22 12.92 9.66
C LEU A 172 -26.08 14.44 9.59
N SER A 173 -26.72 15.13 10.52
CA SER A 173 -26.27 16.45 10.97
C SER A 173 -25.66 16.25 12.34
N SER A 174 -24.35 16.40 12.44
CA SER A 174 -23.67 16.52 13.73
C SER A 174 -22.59 17.57 13.59
N SER A 175 -23.01 18.82 13.81
CA SER A 175 -22.13 19.96 14.05
C SER A 175 -21.32 19.69 15.33
N VAL A 176 -20.09 19.20 15.17
CA VAL A 176 -19.14 19.09 16.28
C VAL A 176 -18.63 20.50 16.60
N LYS A 177 -19.17 21.11 17.64
CA LYS A 177 -18.59 22.31 18.27
C LYS A 177 -17.31 21.90 19.00
N PHE A 178 -16.15 22.28 18.45
CA PHE A 178 -14.88 22.19 19.15
C PHE A 178 -14.81 23.26 20.24
N ASN A 179 -15.10 22.88 21.49
CA ASN A 179 -14.76 23.72 22.63
C ASN A 179 -13.23 23.68 22.85
N LYS A 180 -12.60 24.82 22.62
CA LYS A 180 -11.17 25.05 22.84
C LYS A 180 -10.97 25.38 24.32
N THR A 181 -10.61 24.40 25.13
CA THR A 181 -10.15 24.64 26.50
C THR A 181 -8.93 23.80 26.84
N SER A 182 -7.96 24.48 27.45
CA SER A 182 -6.73 24.00 28.09
C SER A 182 -5.57 23.58 27.18
N GLN A 183 -4.66 24.54 27.08
CA GLN A 183 -3.28 24.48 26.67
C GLN A 183 -2.51 23.59 27.65
N GLY A 184 -2.55 22.28 27.42
CA GLY A 184 -1.60 21.33 27.99
C GLY A 184 -0.54 21.01 26.94
N SER A 185 0.73 21.17 27.29
CA SER A 185 1.87 20.68 26.48
C SER A 185 1.74 19.16 26.34
N LYS A 186 0.99 18.70 25.33
CA LYS A 186 1.03 17.30 24.90
C LYS A 186 2.43 17.08 24.37
N ASN A 187 3.27 16.39 25.14
CA ASN A 187 4.54 15.87 24.62
C ASN A 187 4.23 15.11 23.33
N LEU A 188 4.64 15.69 22.20
CA LEU A 188 4.38 15.14 20.88
C LEU A 188 5.10 13.80 20.78
N SER A 189 4.34 12.71 20.88
CA SER A 189 4.87 11.36 20.73
C SER A 189 5.36 11.19 19.30
N TYR A 190 6.66 10.91 19.12
CA TYR A 190 7.24 10.69 17.80
C TYR A 190 7.92 9.31 17.74
N LEU A 191 7.99 8.76 16.54
CA LEU A 191 8.58 7.46 16.26
C LEU A 191 10.09 7.52 16.54
N ILE A 192 10.58 6.62 17.39
CA ILE A 192 12.00 6.45 17.67
C ILE A 192 12.57 5.34 16.79
N LYS A 193 11.89 4.18 16.80
CA LYS A 193 12.37 2.95 16.18
C LYS A 193 11.23 2.20 15.51
N ALA A 194 11.57 1.50 14.43
CA ALA A 194 10.70 0.58 13.74
C ALA A 194 11.47 -0.71 13.40
N ASN A 195 10.75 -1.81 13.23
CA ASN A 195 11.34 -3.10 12.85
C ASN A 195 11.13 -3.43 11.37
N SER A 196 10.08 -2.89 10.74
CA SER A 196 9.78 -3.16 9.34
C SER A 196 9.17 -1.95 8.64
N LEU A 197 9.34 -1.92 7.32
CA LEU A 197 8.73 -0.96 6.40
C LEU A 197 7.88 -1.73 5.40
N GLN A 198 6.79 -1.11 4.95
CA GLN A 198 5.86 -1.72 4.01
C GLN A 198 5.50 -0.73 2.90
N SER A 199 5.57 -1.20 1.66
CA SER A 199 5.05 -0.50 0.49
C SER A 199 3.97 -1.35 -0.18
N LEU A 200 2.86 -0.74 -0.58
CA LEU A 200 1.76 -1.39 -1.27
C LEU A 200 1.60 -0.80 -2.68
N ILE A 201 1.73 -1.65 -3.70
CA ILE A 201 1.47 -1.29 -5.09
C ILE A 201 0.02 -1.67 -5.43
N LEU A 202 -0.81 -0.67 -5.68
CA LEU A 202 -2.22 -0.90 -5.99
C LEU A 202 -2.40 -1.17 -7.50
N LEU A 203 -2.88 -2.36 -7.82
CA LEU A 203 -3.22 -2.76 -9.19
C LEU A 203 -4.73 -2.64 -9.42
N ARG A 204 -5.11 -2.38 -10.67
CA ARG A 204 -6.49 -2.45 -11.12
C ARG A 204 -7.07 -3.86 -10.99
N SER A 205 -8.39 -3.96 -10.91
CA SER A 205 -9.07 -5.24 -11.06
C SER A 205 -8.92 -5.74 -12.52
N PRO A 206 -9.04 -7.06 -12.77
CA PRO A 206 -8.99 -7.58 -14.14
C PRO A 206 -10.03 -6.96 -15.08
N ARG A 207 -11.22 -6.62 -14.56
CA ARG A 207 -12.27 -5.95 -15.35
C ARG A 207 -11.88 -4.52 -15.70
N ASP A 208 -11.39 -3.75 -14.73
CA ASP A 208 -10.97 -2.36 -14.97
C ASP A 208 -9.77 -2.28 -15.90
N LEU A 209 -8.85 -3.26 -15.83
CA LEU A 209 -7.74 -3.37 -16.78
C LEU A 209 -8.27 -3.69 -18.18
N TYR A 210 -9.16 -4.69 -18.29
CA TYR A 210 -9.77 -5.07 -19.56
C TYR A 210 -10.44 -3.87 -20.25
N GLU A 211 -11.28 -3.14 -19.52
CA GLU A 211 -11.96 -1.96 -20.04
C GLU A 211 -11.01 -0.82 -20.38
N ALA A 212 -9.99 -0.59 -19.56
CA ALA A 212 -9.02 0.48 -19.78
C ALA A 212 -8.19 0.26 -21.04
N VAL A 213 -7.72 -0.97 -21.27
CA VAL A 213 -6.99 -1.33 -22.50
C VAL A 213 -7.92 -1.16 -23.69
N ARG A 214 -9.15 -1.70 -23.63
CA ARG A 214 -10.11 -1.61 -24.74
C ARG A 214 -10.50 -0.17 -25.10
N ARG A 215 -10.57 0.74 -24.12
CA ARG A 215 -10.86 2.17 -24.37
C ARG A 215 -9.68 2.94 -24.95
N ASN A 216 -8.45 2.53 -24.61
CA ASN A 216 -7.24 3.26 -24.97
C ASN A 216 -6.47 2.62 -26.14
N ASP A 217 -6.83 1.41 -26.57
CA ASP A 217 -6.18 0.72 -27.68
C ASP A 217 -6.55 1.38 -29.02
N PRO A 218 -5.60 2.05 -29.70
CA PRO A 218 -5.86 2.70 -30.98
C PRO A 218 -6.12 1.70 -32.11
N TYR A 219 -5.66 0.45 -31.97
CA TYR A 219 -5.78 -0.60 -32.99
C TYR A 219 -7.01 -1.50 -32.77
N LYS A 220 -7.68 -1.38 -31.61
CA LYS A 220 -8.87 -2.14 -31.21
C LYS A 220 -8.73 -3.63 -31.51
N HIS A 221 -7.68 -4.26 -31.01
CA HIS A 221 -7.49 -5.70 -31.16
C HIS A 221 -8.71 -6.46 -30.61
N GLU A 222 -9.42 -7.18 -31.47
CA GLU A 222 -10.62 -7.95 -31.09
C GLU A 222 -10.28 -9.13 -30.15
N ASP A 223 -9.02 -9.56 -30.14
CA ASP A 223 -8.54 -10.72 -29.38
C ASP A 223 -8.29 -10.43 -27.89
N TRP A 224 -8.35 -9.18 -27.43
CA TRP A 224 -8.15 -8.88 -26.01
C TRP A 224 -9.38 -9.30 -25.22
N THR A 225 -9.25 -10.31 -24.36
CA THR A 225 -10.32 -10.83 -23.52
C THR A 225 -10.14 -10.49 -22.04
N LEU A 226 -11.18 -10.73 -21.24
CA LEU A 226 -11.10 -10.60 -19.78
C LEU A 226 -10.11 -11.62 -19.18
N ASP A 227 -9.95 -12.78 -19.80
CA ASP A 227 -9.00 -13.80 -19.36
C ASP A 227 -7.56 -13.38 -19.61
N ASP A 228 -7.28 -12.68 -20.71
CA ASP A 228 -5.96 -12.11 -20.97
C ASP A 228 -5.60 -11.05 -19.94
N ALA A 229 -6.55 -10.18 -19.58
CA ALA A 229 -6.35 -9.20 -18.51
C ALA A 229 -6.04 -9.85 -17.16
N ARG A 230 -6.72 -10.96 -16.82
CA ARG A 230 -6.41 -11.76 -15.62
C ARG A 230 -5.02 -12.37 -15.70
N HIS A 231 -4.66 -12.93 -16.86
CA HIS A 231 -3.39 -13.59 -17.10
C HIS A 231 -2.22 -12.59 -16.95
N VAL A 232 -2.30 -11.44 -17.60
CA VAL A 232 -1.31 -10.36 -17.50
C VAL A 232 -1.09 -9.93 -16.05
N LEU A 233 -2.18 -9.68 -15.29
CA LEU A 233 -2.06 -9.31 -13.88
C LEU A 233 -1.45 -10.41 -13.01
N ARG A 234 -1.69 -11.69 -13.35
CA ARG A 234 -1.10 -12.82 -12.64
C ARG A 234 0.39 -12.93 -12.93
N GLU A 235 0.80 -12.83 -14.19
CA GLU A 235 2.21 -12.90 -14.58
C GLU A 235 3.01 -11.70 -14.05
N TRP A 236 2.43 -10.50 -14.07
CA TRP A 236 3.05 -9.33 -13.45
C TRP A 236 3.32 -9.56 -11.95
N ARG A 237 2.35 -10.11 -11.20
CA ARG A 237 2.52 -10.41 -9.76
C ARG A 237 3.56 -11.49 -9.50
N ARG A 238 3.66 -12.50 -10.37
CA ARG A 238 4.67 -13.57 -10.27
C ARG A 238 6.06 -13.03 -10.56
N ASN A 239 6.21 -12.24 -11.62
CA ASN A 239 7.48 -11.62 -11.99
C ASN A 239 7.96 -10.64 -10.92
N LEU A 240 7.08 -9.82 -10.34
CA LEU A 240 7.46 -8.94 -9.23
C LEU A 240 8.05 -9.73 -8.04
N ARG A 241 7.38 -10.81 -7.64
CA ARG A 241 7.87 -11.68 -6.56
C ARG A 241 9.24 -12.26 -6.91
N ARG A 242 9.40 -12.75 -8.13
CA ARG A 242 10.66 -13.32 -8.63
C ARG A 242 11.80 -12.30 -8.57
N LEU A 243 11.58 -11.09 -9.09
CA LEU A 243 12.57 -10.01 -9.06
C LEU A 243 13.00 -9.65 -7.64
N ILE A 244 12.08 -9.66 -6.67
CA ILE A 244 12.42 -9.38 -5.27
C ILE A 244 13.27 -10.51 -4.66
N ILE A 245 13.01 -11.76 -5.02
CA ILE A 245 13.83 -12.91 -4.58
C ILE A 245 15.23 -12.81 -5.20
N GLU A 246 15.32 -12.57 -6.51
CA GLU A 246 16.60 -12.39 -7.22
C GLU A 246 17.38 -11.20 -6.64
N HIS A 247 16.71 -10.09 -6.37
CA HIS A 247 17.31 -8.93 -5.70
C HIS A 247 17.88 -9.31 -4.33
N ASN A 248 17.12 -10.03 -3.49
CA ASN A 248 17.63 -10.50 -2.19
C ASN A 248 18.85 -11.42 -2.31
N THR A 249 18.91 -12.26 -3.34
CA THR A 249 20.09 -13.13 -3.57
C THR A 249 21.31 -12.35 -4.05
N GLY A 250 21.10 -11.23 -4.75
CA GLY A 250 22.16 -10.34 -5.21
C GLY A 250 22.68 -9.37 -4.14
N LEU A 251 21.97 -9.20 -3.02
CA LEU A 251 22.44 -8.41 -1.89
C LEU A 251 23.66 -9.07 -1.24
N GLN A 252 24.63 -8.26 -0.83
CA GLN A 252 25.83 -8.76 -0.14
C GLN A 252 25.45 -9.53 1.14
N PRO A 253 26.22 -10.55 1.53
CA PRO A 253 25.88 -11.40 2.68
C PRO A 253 25.83 -10.66 4.03
N ASN A 254 26.39 -9.44 4.12
CA ASN A 254 26.50 -8.66 5.36
C ASN A 254 25.37 -7.64 5.57
N VAL A 255 24.31 -7.67 4.75
CA VAL A 255 23.20 -6.72 4.88
C VAL A 255 22.17 -7.26 5.88
N GLY A 256 21.94 -6.55 6.98
CA GLY A 256 21.06 -6.95 8.08
C GLY A 256 19.55 -6.84 7.81
N TRP A 257 19.14 -6.57 6.56
CA TRP A 257 17.75 -6.41 6.16
C TRP A 257 17.43 -7.24 4.92
N ARG A 258 16.16 -7.61 4.74
CA ARG A 258 15.67 -8.43 3.61
C ARG A 258 14.33 -7.90 3.12
N PHE A 259 14.08 -8.00 1.82
CA PHE A 259 12.78 -7.67 1.24
C PHE A 259 11.88 -8.90 1.17
N PHE A 260 10.57 -8.70 1.36
CA PHE A 260 9.58 -9.76 1.19
C PHE A 260 8.46 -9.27 0.28
N ALA A 261 8.03 -10.14 -0.63
CA ALA A 261 6.95 -9.87 -1.56
C ALA A 261 5.76 -10.76 -1.26
N PHE A 262 4.59 -10.16 -1.05
CA PHE A 262 3.33 -10.88 -0.93
C PHE A 262 2.36 -10.42 -2.02
N THR A 263 1.79 -11.37 -2.76
CA THR A 263 0.84 -11.10 -3.83
C THR A 263 -0.34 -12.07 -3.75
N SER A 264 -1.48 -11.72 -4.34
CA SER A 264 -2.65 -12.64 -4.39
C SER A 264 -2.34 -13.96 -5.11
N ALA A 265 -1.43 -13.94 -6.10
CA ALA A 265 -0.93 -15.16 -6.74
C ALA A 265 -0.17 -16.05 -5.74
N SER A 266 0.64 -15.46 -4.87
CA SER A 266 1.35 -16.19 -3.80
C SER A 266 0.39 -16.87 -2.83
N LEU A 267 -0.72 -16.21 -2.47
CA LEU A 267 -1.75 -16.80 -1.62
C LEU A 267 -2.45 -17.97 -2.31
N HIS A 268 -2.78 -17.82 -3.59
CA HIS A 268 -3.39 -18.89 -4.36
C HIS A 268 -2.46 -20.11 -4.50
N ASP A 269 -1.19 -19.88 -4.83
CA ASP A 269 -0.18 -20.93 -4.93
C ASP A 269 -0.01 -21.66 -3.57
N LEU A 270 -0.01 -20.91 -2.45
CA LEU A 270 0.04 -21.48 -1.09
C LEU A 270 -1.20 -22.30 -0.74
N LEU A 271 -2.40 -21.80 -1.06
CA LEU A 271 -3.66 -22.52 -0.84
C LEU A 271 -3.74 -23.80 -1.68
N GLN A 272 -3.25 -23.74 -2.92
CA GLN A 272 -3.17 -24.89 -3.80
C GLN A 272 -2.19 -25.94 -3.28
N GLU A 273 -1.01 -25.53 -2.79
CA GLU A 273 -0.05 -26.44 -2.17
C GLU A 273 -0.66 -27.13 -0.94
N ILE A 274 -1.35 -26.39 -0.07
CA ILE A 274 -2.02 -26.95 1.11
C ILE A 274 -3.09 -27.96 0.70
N THR A 275 -3.87 -27.64 -0.33
CA THR A 275 -4.93 -28.53 -0.83
C THR A 275 -4.34 -29.81 -1.42
N LEU A 276 -3.25 -29.72 -2.19
CA LEU A 276 -2.55 -30.87 -2.76
C LEU A 276 -1.90 -31.75 -1.69
N ARG A 277 -1.33 -31.17 -0.63
CA ARG A 277 -0.77 -31.95 0.49
C ARG A 277 -1.83 -32.64 1.34
N LEU A 278 -2.95 -31.97 1.60
CA LEU A 278 -4.00 -32.51 2.45
C LEU A 278 -4.89 -33.53 1.73
N GLY A 279 -5.04 -33.46 0.41
CA GLY A 279 -5.88 -34.38 -0.37
C GLY A 279 -5.55 -35.88 -0.15
N PRO A 280 -4.30 -36.31 -0.29
CA PRO A 280 -3.91 -37.70 -0.01
C PRO A 280 -4.12 -38.09 1.46
N LEU A 281 -3.85 -37.18 2.41
CA LEU A 281 -4.03 -37.44 3.84
C LEU A 281 -5.50 -37.60 4.22
N THR A 282 -6.40 -36.80 3.65
CA THR A 282 -7.85 -36.96 3.87
C THR A 282 -8.36 -38.25 3.24
N LEU A 283 -7.88 -38.64 2.06
CA LEU A 283 -8.21 -39.94 1.45
C LEU A 283 -7.75 -41.13 2.31
N ILE A 284 -6.52 -41.10 2.81
CA ILE A 284 -6.00 -42.13 3.73
C ILE A 284 -6.82 -42.17 5.02
N GLY A 285 -7.16 -41.00 5.59
CA GLY A 285 -8.02 -40.90 6.76
C GLY A 285 -9.41 -41.51 6.53
N CYS A 286 -10.04 -41.20 5.39
CA CYS A 286 -11.34 -41.78 5.01
C CYS A 286 -11.26 -43.30 4.83
N LEU A 287 -10.22 -43.81 4.17
CA LEU A 287 -10.00 -45.25 4.01
C LEU A 287 -9.81 -45.96 5.36
N LEU A 288 -8.99 -45.40 6.25
CA LEU A 288 -8.78 -45.93 7.60
C LEU A 288 -10.08 -45.96 8.40
N LEU A 289 -10.91 -44.91 8.33
CA LEU A 289 -12.21 -44.88 8.99
C LEU A 289 -13.16 -45.98 8.48
N VAL A 290 -13.20 -46.21 7.17
CA VAL A 290 -14.00 -47.29 6.57
C VAL A 290 -13.52 -48.67 7.02
N ILE A 291 -12.21 -48.90 7.03
CA ILE A 291 -11.61 -50.17 7.48
C ILE A 291 -11.91 -50.42 8.96
N MET A 292 -11.71 -49.41 9.83
CA MET A 292 -12.01 -49.52 11.25
C MET A 292 -13.48 -49.82 11.52
N ASN A 293 -14.40 -49.20 10.76
CA ASN A 293 -15.82 -49.45 10.90
C ASN A 293 -16.20 -50.87 10.45
N ARG A 294 -15.59 -51.36 9.35
CA ARG A 294 -15.75 -52.75 8.89
C ARG A 294 -15.25 -53.77 9.92
N SER A 295 -14.07 -53.55 10.51
CA SER A 295 -13.54 -54.43 11.57
C SER A 295 -14.42 -54.45 12.81
N LYS A 296 -14.99 -53.31 13.23
CA LYS A 296 -15.96 -53.27 14.34
C LYS A 296 -17.25 -54.02 14.03
N ALA A 297 -17.79 -53.89 12.81
CA ALA A 297 -18.98 -54.61 12.39
C ALA A 297 -18.76 -56.13 12.29
N ILE A 298 -17.57 -56.56 11.85
CA ILE A 298 -17.18 -57.97 11.82
C ILE A 298 -17.06 -58.53 13.25
N HIS A 299 -16.43 -57.78 14.17
CA HIS A 299 -16.36 -58.20 15.57
C HIS A 299 -17.74 -58.28 16.23
N LEU A 300 -18.66 -57.34 15.98
CA LEU A 300 -20.03 -57.43 16.50
C LEU A 300 -20.81 -58.63 15.94
N ASN A 301 -20.69 -58.90 14.64
CA ASN A 301 -21.36 -60.06 14.02
C ASN A 301 -20.76 -61.40 14.49
N LEU A 302 -19.46 -61.46 14.78
CA LEU A 302 -18.84 -62.66 15.35
C LEU A 302 -19.31 -62.92 16.78
N TYR A 303 -19.47 -61.86 17.60
CA TYR A 303 -20.07 -61.97 18.94
C TYR A 303 -21.56 -62.38 18.89
N ALA A 304 -22.32 -61.93 17.89
CA ALA A 304 -23.72 -62.34 17.71
C ALA A 304 -23.89 -63.76 17.14
N LEU A 305 -22.85 -64.37 16.56
CA LEU A 305 -22.86 -65.76 16.11
C LEU A 305 -22.38 -66.76 17.18
N ILE A 306 -21.76 -66.26 18.26
CA ILE A 306 -21.17 -67.07 19.35
C ILE A 306 -22.09 -67.09 20.59
N VAL A 307 -23.18 -66.31 20.61
CA VAL A 307 -24.27 -66.35 21.62
C VAL A 307 -25.49 -67.00 21.01
#